data_AF-A0A1D2X515-F1
#
_entry.id   AF-A0A1D2X515-F1
#
_cell.length_a   1.000
_cell.length_b   1.000
_cell.length_c   1.000
_cell.angle_alpha   90.00
_cell.angle_beta   90.00
_cell.angle_gamma   90.00
#
_symmetry.space_group_name_H-M   'P 1'
#
loop_
_entity.id
_entity.type
_entity.pdbx_description
1 polymer ?
#
loop_
_entity_poly.entity_id
_entity_poly.type
_entity_poly.pdbx_seq_one_letter_code
_entity_poly.pdbx_strand_id
1 'polypeptide(L)'
;METFSPSRLNVIRGFDLYHHQIKASVTVNSLSFSGVVNLLSSGVIKYISSQHSSNGSVSFSLLPEIFSDQQFTLIVNFEGRIFASELVTPDNIVNYDLAISTTGGSAPTGNPGTITGKVERIIDGKAEAAARTLVAVENKPDGSWGVTGNTTSDDTTGDYTLDVLTDGGDTFVIAMDDYGRVFTANATVELNEIIHPTTPNGYVYRVKQAGTLPATEPEWWIDTGTNHTKTVNDVTLRAIAFYRPLCHGYIKAELNE
;
A
#
# COMPACT_ATOMS: atom_id res chain seq x y z
N MET A 1 23.36 -13.59 -35.33
CA MET A 1 23.68 -12.95 -34.05
C MET A 1 22.32 -12.62 -33.44
N GLU A 2 21.90 -13.39 -32.44
CA GLU A 2 20.57 -13.29 -31.85
C GLU A 2 20.47 -12.02 -31.00
N THR A 3 19.34 -11.32 -31.05
CA THR A 3 19.12 -10.09 -30.31
C THR A 3 18.77 -10.40 -28.85
N PHE A 4 19.63 -9.92 -27.95
CA PHE A 4 19.47 -9.99 -26.51
C PHE A 4 18.87 -8.68 -26.00
N SER A 5 17.89 -8.74 -25.11
CA SER A 5 17.37 -7.55 -24.44
C SER A 5 17.01 -7.88 -22.99
N PRO A 6 17.76 -7.37 -22.00
CA PRO A 6 17.31 -7.46 -20.61
C PRO A 6 16.07 -6.58 -20.49
N SER A 7 14.92 -7.18 -20.18
CA SER A 7 13.66 -6.45 -20.28
C SER A 7 13.44 -5.49 -19.11
N ARG A 8 13.97 -5.79 -17.90
CA ARG A 8 14.01 -4.90 -16.71
C ARG A 8 15.07 -5.36 -15.70
N LEU A 9 15.80 -4.42 -15.11
CA LEU A 9 16.74 -4.65 -13.99
C LEU A 9 16.25 -3.85 -12.77
N ASN A 10 15.91 -4.54 -11.68
CA ASN A 10 15.45 -3.90 -10.45
C ASN A 10 16.48 -4.10 -9.34
N VAL A 11 16.90 -3.00 -8.69
CA VAL A 11 17.74 -3.07 -7.48
C VAL A 11 16.85 -3.01 -6.25
N ILE A 12 17.02 -3.98 -5.35
CA ILE A 12 16.34 -3.97 -4.05
C ILE A 12 17.38 -3.65 -2.98
N ARG A 13 17.12 -2.60 -2.19
CA ARG A 13 17.96 -2.21 -1.03
C ARG A 13 17.39 -2.87 0.23
N GLY A 14 18.18 -3.72 0.89
CA GLY A 14 17.89 -4.24 2.23
C GLY A 14 18.44 -3.33 3.34
N PHE A 15 17.98 -3.53 4.58
CA PHE A 15 18.21 -2.64 5.73
C PHE A 15 19.58 -2.75 6.42
N ASP A 16 20.52 -3.55 5.90
CA ASP A 16 21.87 -3.68 6.44
C ASP A 16 22.90 -3.59 5.31
N LEU A 17 24.10 -3.06 5.62
CA LEU A 17 25.26 -2.77 4.75
C LEU A 17 25.72 -3.92 3.80
N TYR A 18 25.07 -5.08 3.83
CA TYR A 18 25.41 -6.30 3.08
C TYR A 18 24.24 -6.93 2.32
N HIS A 19 23.06 -6.31 2.24
CA HIS A 19 21.88 -6.93 1.63
C HIS A 19 21.36 -6.20 0.39
N HIS A 20 22.25 -5.76 -0.52
CA HIS A 20 21.80 -5.32 -1.84
C HIS A 20 21.54 -6.52 -2.75
N GLN A 21 20.42 -6.48 -3.48
CA GLN A 21 20.08 -7.46 -4.50
C GLN A 21 19.86 -6.80 -5.85
N ILE A 22 20.35 -7.46 -6.90
CA ILE A 22 20.01 -7.13 -8.29
C ILE A 22 19.16 -8.26 -8.84
N LYS A 23 17.93 -7.95 -9.24
CA LYS A 23 17.02 -8.89 -9.91
C LYS A 23 16.89 -8.51 -11.38
N ALA A 24 17.03 -9.50 -12.26
CA ALA A 24 16.89 -9.30 -13.70
C ALA A 24 15.92 -10.32 -14.31
N SER A 25 15.20 -9.88 -15.33
CA SER A 25 14.49 -10.75 -16.27
C SER A 25 15.29 -10.88 -17.57
N VAL A 26 15.74 -12.09 -17.87
CA VAL A 26 16.60 -12.43 -19.01
C VAL A 26 15.78 -13.18 -20.05
N THR A 27 15.72 -12.62 -21.25
CA THR A 27 15.14 -13.28 -22.42
C THR A 27 16.14 -13.34 -23.57
N VAL A 28 16.05 -14.40 -24.36
CA VAL A 28 16.81 -14.58 -25.61
C VAL A 28 15.79 -14.80 -26.71
N ASN A 29 15.79 -13.93 -27.74
CA ASN A 29 14.73 -13.90 -28.77
C ASN A 29 13.30 -13.89 -28.18
N SER A 30 13.09 -13.08 -27.14
CA SER A 30 11.80 -12.95 -26.43
C SER A 30 11.32 -14.19 -25.67
N LEU A 31 12.15 -15.24 -25.56
CA LEU A 31 11.87 -16.41 -24.73
C LEU A 31 12.66 -16.34 -23.42
N SER A 32 12.05 -16.80 -22.32
CA SER A 32 12.70 -16.88 -21.01
C SER A 32 13.97 -17.71 -21.05
N PHE A 33 15.08 -17.14 -20.60
CA PHE A 33 16.36 -17.84 -20.55
C PHE A 33 16.48 -18.75 -19.32
N SER A 34 16.93 -19.98 -19.51
CA SER A 34 17.28 -20.92 -18.44
C SER A 34 18.73 -21.36 -18.60
N GLY A 35 19.56 -21.06 -17.60
CA GLY A 35 21.00 -21.31 -17.68
C GLY A 35 21.80 -20.36 -16.79
N VAL A 36 23.12 -20.30 -16.99
CA VAL A 36 24.02 -19.55 -16.10
C VAL A 36 24.18 -18.10 -16.56
N VAL A 37 23.96 -17.16 -15.64
CA VAL A 37 24.17 -15.73 -15.84
C VAL A 37 25.23 -15.23 -14.86
N ASN A 38 26.20 -14.47 -15.38
CA ASN A 38 27.32 -13.94 -14.62
C ASN A 38 27.21 -12.43 -14.55
N LEU A 39 27.49 -11.86 -13.38
CA LEU A 39 27.54 -10.44 -13.11
C LEU A 39 28.99 -9.99 -12.96
N LEU A 40 29.39 -8.98 -13.73
CA LEU A 40 30.74 -8.44 -13.73
C LEU A 40 30.72 -6.92 -13.58
N SER A 41 31.74 -6.36 -12.94
CA SER A 41 31.92 -4.90 -12.82
C SER A 41 32.26 -4.28 -14.19
N SER A 42 31.68 -3.11 -14.49
CA SER A 42 32.05 -2.33 -15.69
C SER A 42 33.42 -1.66 -15.53
N GLY A 43 34.23 -1.67 -16.60
CA GLY A 43 35.53 -0.97 -16.66
C GLY A 43 36.76 -1.86 -16.45
N VAL A 44 36.83 -2.59 -15.34
CA VAL A 44 37.81 -3.69 -15.15
C VAL A 44 36.98 -4.95 -14.95
N ILE A 45 37.10 -5.91 -15.87
CA ILE A 45 36.35 -7.17 -15.80
C ILE A 45 36.74 -7.90 -14.52
N LYS A 46 35.98 -7.67 -13.44
CA LYS A 46 36.06 -8.37 -12.17
C LYS A 46 34.77 -9.16 -12.03
N TYR A 47 34.93 -10.47 -11.93
CA TYR A 47 33.84 -11.38 -11.60
C TYR A 47 33.26 -11.00 -10.23
N ILE A 48 31.95 -10.79 -10.17
CA ILE A 48 31.24 -10.48 -8.92
C ILE A 48 30.51 -11.73 -8.44
N SER A 49 29.64 -12.30 -9.26
CA SER A 49 28.82 -13.46 -8.90
C SER A 49 28.30 -14.19 -10.15
N SER A 50 27.93 -15.46 -9.97
CA SER A 50 27.23 -16.28 -10.96
C SER A 50 25.97 -16.84 -10.34
N GLN A 51 24.88 -16.86 -11.09
CA GLN A 51 23.58 -17.36 -10.65
C GLN A 51 22.90 -18.12 -11.78
N HIS A 52 22.14 -19.14 -11.41
CA HIS A 52 21.32 -19.88 -12.37
C HIS A 52 20.00 -19.13 -12.59
N SER A 53 19.70 -18.77 -13.83
CA SER A 53 18.41 -18.24 -14.24
C SER A 53 17.41 -19.39 -14.37
N SER A 54 16.26 -19.30 -13.70
CA SER A 54 15.13 -20.20 -13.88
C SER A 54 13.96 -19.41 -14.47
N ASN A 55 13.44 -19.88 -15.61
CA ASN A 55 12.34 -19.21 -16.32
C ASN A 55 12.58 -17.70 -16.55
N GLY A 56 13.80 -17.34 -16.94
CA GLY A 56 14.21 -15.96 -17.21
C GLY A 56 14.46 -15.11 -15.96
N SER A 57 14.18 -15.60 -14.75
CA SER A 57 14.42 -14.82 -13.53
C SER A 57 15.79 -15.16 -12.93
N VAL A 58 16.56 -14.13 -12.59
CA VAL A 58 17.84 -14.27 -11.88
C VAL A 58 17.97 -13.21 -10.78
N SER A 59 18.56 -13.60 -9.64
CA SER A 59 18.79 -12.72 -8.50
C SER A 59 20.23 -12.84 -8.00
N PHE A 60 20.95 -11.74 -7.98
CA PHE A 60 22.28 -11.63 -7.38
C PHE A 60 22.14 -10.97 -6.01
N SER A 61 22.56 -11.65 -4.96
CA SER A 61 22.40 -11.21 -3.57
C SER A 61 23.75 -10.95 -2.91
N LEU A 62 23.72 -10.31 -1.74
CA LEU A 62 24.91 -9.98 -0.93
C LEU A 62 25.91 -9.08 -1.66
N LEU A 63 25.40 -8.20 -2.52
CA LEU A 63 26.25 -7.26 -3.25
C LEU A 63 26.65 -6.09 -2.32
N PRO A 64 27.94 -5.70 -2.27
CA PRO A 64 28.37 -4.50 -1.57
C PRO A 64 27.69 -3.21 -2.08
N GLU A 65 27.42 -2.26 -1.19
CA GLU A 65 26.73 -0.98 -1.48
C GLU A 65 27.42 -0.15 -2.58
N ILE A 66 28.75 -0.24 -2.67
CA ILE A 66 29.58 0.45 -3.68
C ILE A 66 29.16 0.13 -5.12
N PHE A 67 28.39 -0.95 -5.33
CA PHE A 67 27.92 -1.38 -6.63
C PHE A 67 26.51 -0.88 -6.97
N SER A 68 25.80 -0.21 -6.05
CA SER A 68 24.41 0.22 -6.25
C SER A 68 24.23 1.25 -7.37
N ASP A 69 25.24 2.09 -7.64
CA ASP A 69 25.21 3.13 -8.67
C ASP A 69 26.14 2.82 -9.86
N GLN A 70 26.71 1.62 -9.94
CA GLN A 70 27.64 1.23 -11.01
C GLN A 70 26.95 0.51 -12.15
N GLN A 71 27.44 0.69 -13.37
CA GLN A 71 27.08 -0.16 -14.48
C GLN A 71 27.71 -1.55 -14.31
N PHE A 72 26.98 -2.57 -14.74
CA PHE A 72 27.46 -3.96 -14.73
C PHE A 72 27.46 -4.53 -16.14
N THR A 73 28.33 -5.49 -16.39
CA THR A 73 28.21 -6.35 -17.57
C THR A 73 27.53 -7.65 -17.14
N LEU A 74 26.36 -7.94 -17.70
CA LEU A 74 25.72 -9.25 -17.60
C LEU A 74 26.23 -10.14 -18.72
N ILE A 75 26.70 -11.34 -18.39
CA ILE A 75 27.18 -12.33 -19.36
C ILE A 75 26.33 -13.60 -19.24
N VAL A 76 25.76 -14.02 -20.36
CA VAL A 76 25.14 -15.34 -20.48
C VAL A 76 26.18 -16.33 -20.95
N ASN A 77 26.40 -17.37 -20.14
CA ASN A 77 27.25 -18.50 -20.50
C ASN A 77 26.39 -19.71 -20.82
N PHE A 78 26.66 -20.33 -21.96
CA PHE A 78 26.07 -21.61 -22.35
C PHE A 78 27.20 -22.55 -22.75
N GLU A 79 27.27 -23.71 -22.10
CA GLU A 79 28.27 -24.75 -22.35
C GLU A 79 29.73 -24.25 -22.35
N GLY A 80 30.05 -23.34 -21.43
CA GLY A 80 31.41 -22.80 -21.27
C GLY A 80 31.81 -21.76 -22.32
N ARG A 81 30.86 -21.28 -23.14
CA ARG A 81 31.06 -20.18 -24.09
C ARG A 81 30.19 -18.99 -23.73
N ILE A 82 30.75 -17.80 -23.93
CA ILE A 82 30.02 -16.54 -23.84
C ILE A 82 29.09 -16.45 -25.05
N PHE A 83 27.79 -16.42 -24.78
CA PHE A 83 26.76 -16.34 -25.82
C PHE A 83 26.32 -14.91 -26.10
N ALA A 84 26.19 -14.11 -25.04
CA ALA A 84 25.83 -12.70 -25.12
C ALA A 84 26.38 -11.94 -23.90
N SER A 85 26.60 -10.64 -24.07
CA SER A 85 26.92 -9.72 -22.98
C SER A 85 26.21 -8.39 -23.18
N GLU A 86 25.69 -7.81 -22.10
CA GLU A 86 25.04 -6.50 -22.14
C GLU A 86 25.50 -5.64 -20.96
N LEU A 87 25.68 -4.34 -21.23
CA LEU A 87 25.92 -3.36 -20.19
C LEU A 87 24.58 -2.95 -19.59
N VAL A 88 24.40 -3.18 -18.30
CA VAL A 88 23.19 -2.81 -17.58
C VAL A 88 23.47 -1.71 -16.58
N THR A 89 22.63 -0.69 -16.60
CA THR A 89 22.60 0.33 -15.55
C THR A 89 21.50 -0.07 -14.57
N PRO A 90 21.78 -0.18 -13.27
CA PRO A 90 20.75 -0.43 -12.30
C PRO A 90 19.83 0.78 -12.24
N ASP A 91 18.56 0.57 -12.59
CA ASP A 91 17.54 1.56 -12.33
C ASP A 91 17.35 1.56 -10.81
N ASN A 92 17.77 2.64 -10.15
CA ASN A 92 17.76 2.86 -8.69
C ASN A 92 16.33 2.88 -8.09
N ILE A 93 15.37 2.21 -8.73
CA ILE A 93 14.00 2.04 -8.31
C ILE A 93 14.00 1.06 -7.14
N VAL A 94 13.96 1.63 -5.94
CA VAL A 94 13.62 0.89 -4.72
C VAL A 94 12.18 0.39 -4.88
N ASN A 95 12.02 -0.89 -5.21
CA ASN A 95 10.74 -1.56 -5.06
C ASN A 95 10.49 -1.79 -3.57
N TYR A 96 9.62 -0.98 -2.98
CA TYR A 96 8.96 -1.36 -1.73
C TYR A 96 8.02 -2.52 -2.07
N ASP A 97 8.32 -3.74 -1.60
CA ASP A 97 7.45 -4.90 -1.77
C ASP A 97 6.16 -4.69 -0.94
N LEU A 98 5.20 -3.97 -1.51
CA LEU A 98 3.78 -4.04 -1.13
C LEU A 98 2.94 -3.97 -2.40
N ALA A 99 2.72 -5.12 -3.04
CA ALA A 99 1.75 -5.27 -4.12
C ALA A 99 0.38 -5.61 -3.50
N ILE A 100 -0.57 -4.67 -3.58
CA ILE A 100 -1.97 -4.89 -3.16
C ILE A 100 -2.75 -5.36 -4.39
N SER A 101 -3.19 -6.62 -4.41
CA SER A 101 -4.08 -7.19 -5.43
C SER A 101 -5.54 -7.06 -4.98
N THR A 102 -6.41 -6.50 -5.83
CA THR A 102 -7.82 -6.19 -5.50
C THR A 102 -8.80 -7.29 -5.92
N THR A 103 -8.33 -8.49 -6.27
CA THR A 103 -9.19 -9.58 -6.74
C THR A 103 -8.96 -10.85 -5.93
N GLY A 104 -9.94 -11.19 -5.08
CA GLY A 104 -10.06 -12.51 -4.47
C GLY A 104 -10.27 -12.47 -2.95
N GLY A 105 -11.45 -12.03 -2.51
CA GLY A 105 -11.91 -12.34 -1.16
C GLY A 105 -12.70 -13.64 -1.20
N SER A 106 -12.15 -14.73 -0.65
CA SER A 106 -12.97 -15.85 -0.23
C SER A 106 -13.91 -15.38 0.89
N ALA A 107 -15.11 -15.97 1.01
CA ALA A 107 -15.96 -15.70 2.16
C ALA A 107 -15.17 -15.98 3.45
N PRO A 108 -15.29 -15.12 4.49
CA PRO A 108 -14.61 -15.36 5.76
C PRO A 108 -15.07 -16.70 6.36
N THR A 109 -14.12 -17.45 6.93
CA THR A 109 -14.35 -18.73 7.61
C THR A 109 -13.69 -18.69 8.98
N GLY A 110 -14.30 -19.35 9.96
CA GLY A 110 -13.79 -19.46 11.32
C GLY A 110 -14.92 -19.58 12.33
N ASN A 111 -14.57 -19.62 13.62
CA ASN A 111 -15.53 -19.62 14.72
C ASN A 111 -16.01 -18.18 14.99
N PRO A 112 -17.30 -17.96 15.26
CA PRO A 112 -17.81 -16.65 15.65
C PRO A 112 -17.14 -16.14 16.93
N GLY A 113 -16.72 -14.88 16.89
CA GLY A 113 -16.21 -14.16 18.05
C GLY A 113 -16.41 -12.65 17.91
N THR A 114 -16.01 -11.91 18.91
CA THR A 114 -16.11 -10.44 18.95
C THR A 114 -14.78 -9.79 19.30
N ILE A 115 -14.57 -8.60 18.73
CA ILE A 115 -13.53 -7.66 19.16
C ILE A 115 -14.22 -6.35 19.49
N THR A 116 -14.05 -5.87 20.71
CA THR A 116 -14.62 -4.59 21.16
C THR A 116 -13.52 -3.55 21.30
N GLY A 117 -13.91 -2.28 21.21
CA GLY A 117 -12.98 -1.18 21.41
C GLY A 117 -13.65 0.17 21.18
N LYS A 118 -12.81 1.20 21.07
CA LYS A 118 -13.25 2.58 20.90
C LYS A 118 -12.38 3.31 19.90
N VAL A 119 -13.00 4.13 19.06
CA VAL A 119 -12.34 4.98 18.08
C VAL A 119 -12.57 6.45 18.43
N GLU A 120 -11.47 7.14 18.68
CA GLU A 120 -11.46 8.56 19.01
C GLU A 120 -10.54 9.33 18.06
N ARG A 121 -10.91 10.57 17.79
CA ARG A 121 -10.07 11.55 17.10
C ARG A 121 -9.72 12.67 18.05
N ILE A 122 -8.57 13.30 17.83
CA ILE A 122 -8.17 14.47 18.62
C ILE A 122 -8.53 15.73 17.83
N ILE A 123 -9.42 16.55 18.38
CA ILE A 123 -9.76 17.88 17.87
C ILE A 123 -9.49 18.88 18.98
N ASP A 124 -8.72 19.93 18.68
CA ASP A 124 -8.34 20.98 19.64
C ASP A 124 -7.79 20.43 20.98
N GLY A 125 -7.03 19.34 20.90
CA GLY A 125 -6.43 18.67 22.06
C GLY A 125 -7.41 17.84 22.91
N LYS A 126 -8.64 17.62 22.44
CA LYS A 126 -9.65 16.80 23.11
C LYS A 126 -9.97 15.55 22.29
N ALA A 127 -10.11 14.42 22.97
CA ALA A 127 -10.62 13.20 22.37
C ALA A 127 -12.13 13.35 22.13
N GLU A 128 -12.55 13.13 20.89
CA GLU A 128 -13.95 13.05 20.47
C GLU A 128 -14.21 11.68 19.85
N ALA A 129 -15.40 11.13 20.09
CA ALA A 129 -15.88 9.95 19.38
C ALA A 129 -15.79 10.14 17.86
N ALA A 130 -15.43 9.07 17.15
CA ALA A 130 -15.37 9.07 15.71
C ALA A 130 -15.97 7.78 15.13
N ALA A 131 -17.03 7.93 14.34
CA ALA A 131 -17.51 6.87 13.47
C ALA A 131 -16.48 6.58 12.37
N ARG A 132 -16.00 5.34 12.33
CA ARG A 132 -15.01 4.84 11.37
C ARG A 132 -15.39 3.44 10.95
N THR A 133 -15.24 3.15 9.67
CA THR A 133 -15.30 1.76 9.19
C THR A 133 -14.06 1.03 9.69
N LEU A 134 -14.30 -0.12 10.32
CA LEU A 134 -13.30 -0.97 10.93
C LEU A 134 -13.25 -2.29 10.18
N VAL A 135 -12.04 -2.79 9.91
CA VAL A 135 -11.83 -4.10 9.29
C VAL A 135 -10.88 -4.91 10.16
N ALA A 136 -11.28 -6.14 10.48
CA ALA A 136 -10.43 -7.10 11.17
C ALA A 136 -9.68 -7.97 10.15
N VAL A 137 -8.35 -8.06 10.33
CA VAL A 137 -7.46 -8.90 9.51
C VAL A 137 -6.70 -9.83 10.44
N GLU A 138 -6.90 -11.12 10.28
CA GLU A 138 -6.29 -12.17 11.12
C GLU A 138 -5.11 -12.83 10.40
N ASN A 139 -4.01 -13.01 11.14
CA ASN A 139 -2.98 -14.00 10.84
C ASN A 139 -3.41 -15.33 11.46
N LYS A 140 -3.95 -16.21 10.64
CA LYS A 140 -4.51 -17.50 11.06
C LYS A 140 -3.42 -18.43 11.58
N PRO A 141 -3.76 -19.46 12.38
CA PRO A 141 -2.75 -20.40 12.89
C PRO A 141 -1.98 -21.17 11.82
N ASP A 142 -2.52 -21.27 10.60
CA ASP A 142 -1.85 -21.88 9.44
C ASP A 142 -0.87 -20.92 8.72
N GLY A 143 -0.73 -19.68 9.21
CA GLY A 143 0.12 -18.64 8.65
C GLY A 143 -0.50 -17.86 7.49
N SER A 144 -1.74 -18.16 7.11
CA SER A 144 -2.48 -17.39 6.11
C SER A 144 -3.09 -16.12 6.70
N TRP A 145 -3.29 -15.10 5.87
CA TRP A 145 -3.93 -13.85 6.26
C TRP A 145 -5.33 -13.77 5.66
N GLY A 146 -6.30 -13.32 6.46
CA GLY A 146 -7.68 -13.17 6.00
C GLY A 146 -8.42 -12.03 6.67
N VAL A 147 -9.33 -11.39 5.94
CA VAL A 147 -10.32 -10.49 6.54
C VAL A 147 -11.37 -11.33 7.25
N THR A 148 -11.60 -11.06 8.53
CA THR A 148 -12.46 -11.89 9.39
C THR A 148 -13.76 -11.20 9.79
N GLY A 149 -13.84 -9.88 9.65
CA GLY A 149 -15.02 -9.11 9.99
C GLY A 149 -14.87 -7.63 9.65
N ASN A 150 -15.98 -6.91 9.66
CA ASN A 150 -16.01 -5.45 9.56
C ASN A 150 -17.17 -4.88 10.38
N THR A 151 -17.03 -3.64 10.84
CA THR A 151 -18.09 -2.91 11.54
C THR A 151 -17.88 -1.41 11.35
N THR A 152 -18.74 -0.58 11.92
CA THR A 152 -18.53 0.86 12.05
C THR A 152 -18.67 1.26 13.52
N SER A 153 -17.73 2.06 14.03
CA SER A 153 -17.85 2.60 15.39
C SER A 153 -18.98 3.62 15.51
N ASP A 154 -19.51 3.74 16.71
CA ASP A 154 -20.58 4.68 17.03
C ASP A 154 -20.13 6.13 16.85
N ASP A 155 -21.00 7.00 16.34
CA ASP A 155 -20.66 8.40 16.07
C ASP A 155 -20.66 9.29 17.31
N THR A 156 -21.27 8.81 18.39
CA THR A 156 -21.52 9.55 19.63
C THR A 156 -20.59 9.06 20.74
N THR A 157 -20.41 7.76 20.87
CA THR A 157 -19.52 7.16 21.88
C THR A 157 -18.18 6.76 21.30
N GLY A 158 -18.09 6.44 20.01
CA GLY A 158 -16.88 5.91 19.39
C GLY A 158 -16.70 4.41 19.62
N ASP A 159 -17.58 3.78 20.41
CA ASP A 159 -17.46 2.36 20.73
C ASP A 159 -17.79 1.51 19.50
N TYR A 160 -17.21 0.32 19.45
CA TYR A 160 -17.57 -0.68 18.45
C TYR A 160 -17.58 -2.08 19.04
N THR A 161 -18.46 -2.91 18.48
CA THR A 161 -18.39 -4.36 18.56
C THR A 161 -18.21 -4.86 17.13
N LEU A 162 -17.13 -5.60 16.90
CA LEU A 162 -16.78 -6.16 15.61
C LEU A 162 -16.95 -7.67 15.67
N ASP A 163 -17.99 -8.18 15.01
CA ASP A 163 -18.20 -9.61 14.84
C ASP A 163 -17.18 -10.17 13.84
N VAL A 164 -16.45 -11.21 14.24
CA VAL A 164 -15.44 -11.88 13.42
C VAL A 164 -15.71 -13.37 13.29
N LEU A 165 -15.20 -13.96 12.21
CA LEU A 165 -14.96 -15.40 12.09
C LEU A 165 -13.46 -15.65 12.26
N THR A 166 -13.06 -16.11 13.44
CA THR A 166 -11.66 -16.29 13.85
C THR A 166 -11.27 -17.76 13.87
N ASP A 167 -10.05 -18.07 13.44
CA ASP A 167 -9.43 -19.39 13.62
C ASP A 167 -8.53 -19.44 14.88
N GLY A 168 -8.59 -18.42 15.75
CA GLY A 168 -7.76 -18.27 16.95
C GLY A 168 -6.40 -17.59 16.70
N GLY A 169 -6.26 -16.98 15.52
CA GLY A 169 -5.07 -16.27 15.07
C GLY A 169 -4.86 -14.92 15.75
N ASP A 170 -3.80 -14.22 15.36
CA ASP A 170 -3.53 -12.87 15.84
C ASP A 170 -4.19 -11.85 14.92
N THR A 171 -5.04 -10.97 15.46
CA THR A 171 -5.86 -10.05 14.64
C THR A 171 -5.39 -8.60 14.75
N PHE A 172 -5.35 -7.92 13.61
CA PHE A 172 -5.29 -6.46 13.52
C PHE A 172 -6.67 -5.90 13.25
N VAL A 173 -7.02 -4.79 13.92
CA VAL A 173 -8.19 -3.98 13.57
C VAL A 173 -7.69 -2.70 12.91
N ILE A 174 -8.19 -2.42 11.71
CA ILE A 174 -7.84 -1.25 10.92
C ILE A 174 -9.05 -0.31 10.87
N ALA A 175 -8.91 0.88 11.42
CA ALA A 175 -9.90 1.95 11.31
C ALA A 175 -9.58 2.84 10.10
N MET A 176 -10.55 2.99 9.19
CA MET A 176 -10.47 3.85 8.01
C MET A 176 -11.37 5.06 8.18
N ASP A 177 -10.88 6.22 7.78
CA ASP A 177 -11.69 7.45 7.76
C ASP A 177 -12.63 7.46 6.55
N ASP A 178 -13.74 8.17 6.70
CA ASP A 178 -14.72 8.33 5.64
C ASP A 178 -14.23 9.40 4.67
N TYR A 179 -13.84 8.96 3.47
CA TYR A 179 -13.40 9.88 2.42
C TYR A 179 -14.58 10.60 1.77
N GLY A 180 -15.81 10.10 1.95
CA GLY A 180 -17.01 10.65 1.37
C GLY A 180 -17.06 10.55 -0.15
N ARG A 181 -17.89 11.40 -0.76
CA ARG A 181 -18.04 11.48 -2.21
C ARG A 181 -17.18 12.57 -2.81
N VAL A 182 -16.73 12.39 -4.05
CA VAL A 182 -16.01 13.44 -4.78
C VAL A 182 -16.93 14.62 -5.07
N PHE A 183 -16.39 15.84 -5.02
CA PHE A 183 -17.09 17.03 -5.46
C PHE A 183 -17.66 16.83 -6.88
N THR A 184 -18.93 17.19 -7.04
CA THR A 184 -19.64 17.13 -8.32
C THR A 184 -20.43 18.43 -8.45
N ALA A 185 -20.23 19.15 -9.56
CA ALA A 185 -20.84 20.45 -9.80
C ALA A 185 -22.38 20.38 -9.79
N ASN A 186 -23.04 21.35 -9.15
CA ASN A 186 -24.50 21.45 -9.01
C ASN A 186 -25.17 20.23 -8.34
N ALA A 187 -24.40 19.39 -7.64
CA ALA A 187 -24.96 18.24 -6.99
C ALA A 187 -25.62 18.62 -5.65
N THR A 188 -26.82 18.13 -5.40
CA THR A 188 -27.50 18.24 -4.11
C THR A 188 -26.75 17.41 -3.06
N VAL A 189 -26.66 17.94 -1.84
CA VAL A 189 -26.02 17.30 -0.69
C VAL A 189 -26.89 17.44 0.55
N GLU A 190 -26.96 16.37 1.35
CA GLU A 190 -27.72 16.31 2.60
C GLU A 190 -26.86 16.64 3.82
N LEU A 191 -27.51 16.93 4.95
CA LEU A 191 -26.83 17.20 6.21
C LEU A 191 -25.95 16.01 6.62
N ASN A 192 -24.75 16.30 7.11
CA ASN A 192 -23.72 15.33 7.53
C ASN A 192 -23.04 14.53 6.41
N GLU A 193 -23.41 14.69 5.14
CA GLU A 193 -22.64 14.12 4.03
C GLU A 193 -21.17 14.60 4.09
N ILE A 194 -20.25 13.72 3.70
CA ILE A 194 -18.83 14.03 3.54
C ILE A 194 -18.52 14.19 2.06
N ILE A 195 -17.83 15.27 1.72
CA ILE A 195 -17.40 15.59 0.37
C ILE A 195 -15.88 15.76 0.38
N HIS A 196 -15.21 15.29 -0.66
CA HIS A 196 -13.79 15.52 -0.86
C HIS A 196 -13.50 16.24 -2.18
N PRO A 197 -12.39 16.99 -2.26
CA PRO A 197 -11.93 17.60 -3.50
C PRO A 197 -11.66 16.59 -4.62
N THR A 198 -11.73 17.04 -5.87
CA THR A 198 -11.27 16.23 -7.03
C THR A 198 -9.76 15.97 -6.99
N THR A 199 -8.99 16.93 -6.47
CA THR A 199 -7.55 16.79 -6.19
C THR A 199 -7.33 16.70 -4.69
N PRO A 200 -6.87 15.54 -4.14
CA PRO A 200 -6.72 15.36 -2.70
C PRO A 200 -5.84 16.44 -2.06
N ASN A 201 -6.34 17.08 -1.02
CA ASN A 201 -5.63 18.13 -0.27
C ASN A 201 -5.39 17.78 1.21
N GLY A 202 -5.70 16.55 1.61
CA GLY A 202 -5.60 16.08 3.00
C GLY A 202 -6.80 16.41 3.89
N TYR A 203 -7.88 16.96 3.33
CA TYR A 203 -9.10 17.31 4.05
C TYR A 203 -10.35 16.77 3.35
N VAL A 204 -11.38 16.54 4.16
CA VAL A 204 -12.75 16.30 3.73
C VAL A 204 -13.68 17.36 4.33
N TYR A 205 -14.86 17.50 3.77
CA TYR A 205 -15.78 18.59 4.05
C TYR A 205 -17.14 18.02 4.45
N ARG A 206 -17.49 18.16 5.73
CA ARG A 206 -18.80 17.72 6.25
C ARG A 206 -19.85 18.80 6.02
N VAL A 207 -20.98 18.41 5.44
CA VAL A 207 -22.13 19.29 5.26
C VAL A 207 -22.75 19.61 6.62
N LYS A 208 -22.82 20.90 6.95
CA LYS A 208 -23.48 21.48 8.13
C LYS A 208 -24.81 22.14 7.79
N GLN A 209 -25.03 22.47 6.53
CA GLN A 209 -26.32 22.89 5.99
C GLN A 209 -26.46 22.29 4.60
N ALA A 210 -27.52 21.50 4.40
CA ALA A 210 -27.86 20.91 3.11
C ALA A 210 -28.14 21.98 2.04
N GLY A 211 -27.96 21.61 0.78
CA GLY A 211 -28.13 22.52 -0.36
C GLY A 211 -27.56 21.95 -1.66
N THR A 212 -27.17 22.82 -2.57
CA THR A 212 -26.62 22.52 -3.89
C THR A 212 -25.18 23.02 -4.03
N LEU A 213 -24.24 22.12 -4.29
CA LEU A 213 -22.86 22.50 -4.53
C LEU A 213 -22.73 23.49 -5.72
N PRO A 214 -21.74 24.39 -5.70
CA PRO A 214 -21.53 25.35 -6.79
C PRO A 214 -21.29 24.66 -8.15
N ALA A 215 -21.52 25.40 -9.23
CA ALA A 215 -21.26 24.94 -10.60
C ALA A 215 -19.76 24.75 -10.90
N THR A 216 -18.88 25.31 -10.06
CA THR A 216 -17.42 25.19 -10.16
C THR A 216 -16.87 24.79 -8.81
N GLU A 217 -15.87 23.91 -8.81
CA GLU A 217 -15.22 23.48 -7.59
C GLU A 217 -14.62 24.68 -6.85
N PRO A 218 -14.97 24.89 -5.56
CA PRO A 218 -14.47 26.02 -4.81
C PRO A 218 -12.99 25.85 -4.46
N GLU A 219 -12.34 26.95 -4.10
CA GLU A 219 -11.04 26.85 -3.43
C GLU A 219 -11.24 26.28 -2.03
N TRP A 220 -10.71 25.08 -1.82
CA TRP A 220 -10.83 24.33 -0.59
C TRP A 220 -9.97 24.94 0.51
N TRP A 221 -10.56 25.13 1.69
CA TRP A 221 -9.87 25.68 2.87
C TRP A 221 -9.50 24.57 3.85
N ILE A 222 -8.45 24.81 4.62
CA ILE A 222 -8.03 23.93 5.71
C ILE A 222 -8.68 24.35 7.03
N ASP A 223 -8.73 23.42 7.98
CA ASP A 223 -9.09 23.75 9.36
C ASP A 223 -7.94 24.51 10.03
N THR A 224 -8.14 25.80 10.33
CA THR A 224 -7.17 26.65 11.04
C THR A 224 -7.51 26.87 12.52
N GLY A 225 -8.41 26.07 13.10
CA GLY A 225 -8.78 26.13 14.51
C GLY A 225 -9.72 27.30 14.90
N THR A 226 -9.76 28.39 14.13
CA THR A 226 -10.67 29.53 14.37
C THR A 226 -11.82 29.65 13.37
N ASN A 227 -11.65 29.15 12.14
CA ASN A 227 -12.67 29.16 11.10
C ASN A 227 -12.68 27.81 10.37
N HIS A 228 -13.52 26.89 10.84
CA HIS A 228 -13.61 25.54 10.27
C HIS A 228 -14.66 25.46 9.16
N THR A 229 -15.58 26.43 9.14
CA THR A 229 -16.82 26.38 8.37
C THR A 229 -16.88 27.52 7.35
N LYS A 230 -17.26 27.23 6.11
CA LYS A 230 -17.62 28.25 5.11
C LYS A 230 -18.87 27.83 4.34
N THR A 231 -19.63 28.83 3.91
CA THR A 231 -20.73 28.64 2.97
C THR A 231 -20.21 28.76 1.55
N VAL A 232 -20.50 27.75 0.74
CA VAL A 232 -20.23 27.71 -0.70
C VAL A 232 -21.58 27.56 -1.41
N ASN A 233 -21.95 28.56 -2.19
CA ASN A 233 -23.31 28.69 -2.73
C ASN A 233 -24.37 28.72 -1.59
N ASP A 234 -25.25 27.72 -1.51
CA ASP A 234 -26.29 27.53 -0.49
C ASP A 234 -25.93 26.44 0.55
N VAL A 235 -24.78 25.78 0.40
CA VAL A 235 -24.28 24.72 1.29
C VAL A 235 -23.30 25.31 2.30
N THR A 236 -23.44 24.94 3.58
CA THR A 236 -22.42 25.24 4.59
C THR A 236 -21.59 24.00 4.87
N LEU A 237 -20.27 24.08 4.71
CA LEU A 237 -19.33 22.97 4.87
C LEU A 237 -18.37 23.24 6.02
N ARG A 238 -18.02 22.21 6.78
CA ARG A 238 -16.92 22.22 7.77
C ARG A 238 -15.75 21.39 7.26
N ALA A 239 -14.56 21.99 7.17
CA ALA A 239 -13.32 21.28 6.89
C ALA A 239 -12.95 20.36 8.07
N ILE A 240 -12.51 19.15 7.74
CA ILE A 240 -12.05 18.12 8.68
C ILE A 240 -10.80 17.49 8.06
N ALA A 241 -9.73 17.36 8.83
CA ALA A 241 -8.54 16.64 8.36
C ALA A 241 -8.91 15.18 8.03
N PHE A 242 -8.47 14.70 6.88
CA PHE A 242 -8.63 13.30 6.50
C PHE A 242 -7.50 12.49 7.13
N TYR A 243 -7.85 11.60 8.06
CA TYR A 243 -6.86 10.86 8.81
C TYR A 243 -6.42 9.59 8.06
N ARG A 244 -5.12 9.32 8.09
CA ARG A 244 -4.58 8.02 7.63
C ARG A 244 -5.25 6.87 8.39
N PRO A 245 -5.40 5.68 7.77
CA PRO A 245 -5.86 4.51 8.49
C PRO A 245 -4.99 4.24 9.72
N LEU A 246 -5.62 3.89 10.83
CA LEU A 246 -4.94 3.47 12.05
C LEU A 246 -5.13 1.97 12.22
N CYS A 247 -4.05 1.28 12.57
CA CYS A 247 -4.06 -0.14 12.84
C CYS A 247 -3.75 -0.38 14.31
N HIS A 248 -4.54 -1.24 14.95
CA HIS A 248 -4.33 -1.68 16.32
C HIS A 248 -4.20 -3.20 16.38
N GLY A 249 -3.21 -3.69 17.11
CA GLY A 249 -3.01 -5.11 17.37
C GLY A 249 -1.56 -5.47 17.69
N TYR A 250 -1.25 -6.75 17.92
CA TYR A 250 -2.18 -7.89 17.82
C TYR A 250 -3.24 -7.93 18.94
N ILE A 251 -4.45 -8.33 18.60
CA ILE A 251 -5.60 -8.55 19.51
C ILE A 251 -6.14 -9.96 19.28
N LYS A 252 -6.66 -10.59 20.33
CA LYS A 252 -7.41 -11.84 20.24
C LYS A 252 -8.90 -11.57 20.26
N ALA A 253 -9.64 -12.26 19.39
CA ALA A 253 -11.10 -12.26 19.44
C ALA A 253 -11.60 -13.08 20.62
N GLU A 254 -12.66 -12.61 21.27
CA GLU A 254 -13.39 -13.36 22.29
C GLU A 254 -14.40 -14.26 21.58
N LEU A 255 -14.30 -15.58 21.76
CA LEU A 255 -15.23 -16.52 21.14
C LEU A 255 -16.64 -16.35 21.72
N ASN A 256 -17.65 -16.42 20.86
CA ASN A 256 -19.04 -16.42 21.29
C ASN A 256 -19.38 -17.81 21.86
N GLU A 257 -20.06 -17.87 23.01
CA GLU A 257 -20.54 -19.12 23.63
C GLU A 257 -21.63 -19.82 22.81
#